data_AF-A0A1Q4UNF1-F1
#
_entry.id   AF-A0A1Q4UNF1-F1
#
_cell.length_a   1.000
_cell.length_b   1.000
_cell.length_c   1.000
_cell.angle_alpha   90.00
_cell.angle_beta   90.00
_cell.angle_gamma   90.00
#
_symmetry.space_group_name_H-M   'P 1'
#
loop_
_entity.id
_entity.type
_entity.pdbx_description
1 polymer ?
#
loop_
_entity_poly.entity_id
_entity_poly.type
_entity_poly.pdbx_seq_one_letter_code
_entity_poly.pdbx_strand_id
1 'polypeptide(L)'
;MKNKISDSLKEIFYCLIADEYEVENTIKELSYLSMEEQERVREEFRKIIDQRLWSQDFYLGLTGFEFEAEDGFYAYLEEVWQYLFNQGPEPDIEKYWY
;
A
#
# COMPACT_ATOMS: atom_id res chain seq x y z
N MET A 1 -24.00 -2.37 -11.62
CA MET A 1 -23.61 -2.18 -10.22
C MET A 1 -22.37 -1.30 -10.20
N LYS A 2 -22.43 -0.11 -9.58
CA LYS A 2 -21.21 0.68 -9.34
C LYS A 2 -20.48 -0.02 -8.20
N ASN A 3 -19.34 -0.65 -8.49
CA ASN A 3 -18.43 -1.13 -7.46
C ASN A 3 -17.95 0.11 -6.68
N LYS A 4 -18.68 0.47 -5.62
CA LYS A 4 -18.17 1.38 -4.61
C LYS A 4 -17.03 0.63 -3.94
N ILE A 5 -15.82 0.87 -4.43
CA ILE A 5 -14.61 0.81 -3.62
C ILE A 5 -14.98 1.53 -2.31
N SER A 6 -14.96 0.84 -1.17
CA SER A 6 -15.28 1.50 0.10
C SER A 6 -14.31 2.67 0.30
N ASP A 7 -14.72 3.71 1.03
CA ASP A 7 -13.83 4.85 1.27
C ASP A 7 -12.49 4.38 1.89
N SER A 8 -12.54 3.31 2.69
CA SER A 8 -11.38 2.59 3.24
C SER A 8 -10.45 2.00 2.17
N LEU A 9 -10.96 1.42 1.09
CA LEU A 9 -10.11 0.88 0.00
C LEU A 9 -9.45 1.98 -0.82
N LYS A 10 -10.07 3.17 -0.91
CA LYS A 10 -9.51 4.34 -1.58
C LYS A 10 -8.36 4.95 -0.75
N GLU A 11 -8.49 4.89 0.57
CA GLU A 11 -7.45 5.29 1.53
C GLU A 11 -6.27 4.30 1.55
N ILE A 12 -6.53 2.98 1.51
CA ILE A 12 -5.48 1.97 1.34
C ILE A 12 -4.80 2.15 -0.03
N PHE A 13 -5.52 2.59 -1.06
CA PHE A 13 -4.95 2.93 -2.36
C PHE A 13 -3.91 4.05 -2.28
N TYR A 14 -4.17 5.14 -1.56
CA TYR A 14 -3.18 6.20 -1.37
C TYR A 14 -1.92 5.70 -0.64
N CYS A 15 -2.05 4.63 0.15
CA CYS A 15 -0.92 3.98 0.82
C CYS A 15 -0.02 3.18 -0.13
N LEU A 16 -0.53 2.78 -1.29
CA LEU A 16 0.19 1.94 -2.26
C LEU A 16 1.04 2.72 -3.24
N ILE A 17 0.63 3.93 -3.58
CA ILE A 17 1.28 4.70 -4.65
C ILE A 17 2.46 5.50 -4.08
N ALA A 18 3.22 4.89 -3.17
CA ALA A 18 4.27 5.56 -2.42
C ALA A 18 5.39 6.10 -3.35
N ASP A 19 5.59 5.49 -4.53
CA ASP A 19 6.59 5.95 -5.50
C ASP A 19 6.04 6.96 -6.53
N GLU A 20 4.78 6.83 -6.99
CA GLU A 20 4.19 7.78 -7.97
C GLU A 20 3.66 9.09 -7.32
N TYR A 21 3.37 9.08 -6.01
CA TYR A 21 2.83 10.24 -5.27
C TYR A 21 3.82 10.90 -4.31
N GLU A 22 5.09 10.47 -4.24
CA GLU A 22 6.01 10.77 -3.13
C GLU A 22 5.45 10.23 -1.80
N VAL A 23 6.14 9.26 -1.22
CA VAL A 23 5.83 8.60 0.06
C VAL A 23 5.39 9.58 1.16
N GLU A 24 5.94 10.80 1.17
CA GLU A 24 5.60 11.89 2.08
C GLU A 24 4.14 12.37 1.97
N ASN A 25 3.57 12.39 0.76
CA ASN A 25 2.17 12.78 0.54
C ASN A 25 1.22 11.73 1.10
N THR A 26 1.57 10.45 1.01
CA THR A 26 0.81 9.36 1.65
C THR A 26 0.75 9.51 3.17
N ILE A 27 1.89 9.80 3.83
CA ILE A 27 1.91 10.07 5.27
C ILE A 27 1.02 11.27 5.61
N LYS A 28 1.11 12.33 4.81
CA LYS A 28 0.30 13.54 4.99
C LYS A 28 -1.20 13.24 4.89
N GLU A 29 -1.63 12.47 3.89
CA GLU A 29 -3.03 12.06 3.74
C GLU A 29 -3.50 11.19 4.92
N LEU A 30 -2.68 10.21 5.35
CA LEU A 30 -2.97 9.42 6.56
C LEU A 30 -3.11 10.29 7.81
N SER A 31 -2.35 11.38 7.92
CA SER A 31 -2.42 12.30 9.07
C SER A 31 -3.73 13.08 9.15
N TYR A 32 -4.50 13.18 8.05
CA TYR A 32 -5.83 13.79 8.06
C TYR A 32 -6.92 12.84 8.59
N LEU A 33 -6.64 11.54 8.68
CA LEU A 33 -7.54 10.55 9.24
C LEU A 33 -7.55 10.62 10.77
N SER A 34 -8.67 10.26 11.38
CA SER A 34 -8.72 10.02 12.82
C SER A 34 -7.88 8.79 13.21
N MET A 35 -7.50 8.70 14.49
CA MET A 35 -6.76 7.54 14.99
C MET A 35 -7.49 6.20 14.75
N GLU A 36 -8.82 6.19 14.83
CA GLU A 36 -9.63 4.98 14.58
C GLU A 36 -9.56 4.57 13.11
N GLU A 37 -9.59 5.54 12.20
CA GLU A 37 -9.47 5.29 10.76
C GLU A 37 -8.05 4.83 10.41
N GLN A 38 -7.01 5.43 10.99
CA GLN A 38 -5.62 4.98 10.79
C GLN A 38 -5.42 3.52 11.24
N GLU A 39 -5.98 3.13 12.39
CA GLU A 39 -5.87 1.74 12.86
C GLU A 39 -6.63 0.77 11.93
N ARG A 40 -7.80 1.16 11.41
CA ARG A 40 -8.51 0.35 10.41
C ARG A 40 -7.72 0.17 9.12
N VAL A 41 -7.09 1.23 8.61
CA VAL A 41 -6.25 1.15 7.42
C VAL A 41 -5.06 0.22 7.68
N ARG A 42 -4.43 0.33 8.86
CA ARG A 42 -3.33 -0.56 9.28
C ARG A 42 -3.75 -2.04 9.30
N GLU A 43 -4.89 -2.34 9.90
CA GLU A 43 -5.43 -3.72 10.01
C GLU A 43 -5.81 -4.30 8.63
N GLU A 44 -6.51 -3.53 7.79
CA GLU A 44 -6.89 -3.99 6.46
C GLU A 44 -5.67 -4.14 5.54
N PHE A 45 -4.67 -3.26 5.62
CA PHE A 45 -3.46 -3.41 4.83
C PHE A 45 -2.64 -4.63 5.28
N ARG A 46 -2.55 -4.87 6.59
CA ARG A 46 -1.96 -6.09 7.14
C ARG A 46 -2.66 -7.35 6.60
N LYS A 47 -3.99 -7.36 6.57
CA LYS A 47 -4.78 -8.47 6.03
C LYS A 47 -4.50 -8.74 4.55
N ILE A 48 -4.34 -7.69 3.74
CA ILE A 48 -3.98 -7.83 2.31
C ILE A 48 -2.66 -8.59 2.15
N ILE A 49 -1.65 -8.25 2.96
CA ILE A 49 -0.33 -8.88 2.95
C ILE A 49 -0.44 -10.34 3.42
N ASP A 50 -0.98 -10.56 4.63
CA ASP A 50 -1.00 -11.87 5.28
C ASP A 50 -1.85 -12.90 4.51
N GLN A 51 -2.94 -12.45 3.88
CA GLN A 51 -3.88 -13.31 3.14
C GLN A 51 -3.66 -13.27 1.63
N ARG A 52 -2.62 -12.58 1.16
CA ARG A 52 -2.29 -12.45 -0.27
C ARG A 52 -3.49 -12.05 -1.15
N LEU A 53 -4.22 -11.02 -0.72
CA LEU A 53 -5.50 -10.65 -1.36
C LEU A 53 -5.33 -9.89 -2.68
N TRP A 54 -4.15 -9.36 -2.97
CA TRP A 54 -3.87 -8.60 -4.18
C TRP A 54 -2.88 -9.32 -5.07
N SER A 55 -3.14 -9.42 -6.36
CA SER A 55 -2.14 -9.91 -7.30
C SER A 55 -1.23 -8.77 -7.77
N GLN A 56 -0.05 -9.14 -8.27
CA GLN A 56 0.83 -8.22 -8.99
C GLN A 56 0.11 -7.55 -10.16
N ASP A 57 -0.66 -8.31 -10.95
CA ASP A 57 -1.45 -7.78 -12.08
C ASP A 57 -2.47 -6.72 -11.63
N PHE A 58 -3.12 -6.95 -10.49
CA PHE A 58 -4.05 -5.98 -9.93
C PHE A 58 -3.28 -4.70 -9.57
N TYR A 59 -2.15 -4.82 -8.88
CA TYR A 59 -1.33 -3.67 -8.50
C TYR A 59 -0.74 -2.91 -9.69
N LEU A 60 -0.25 -3.63 -10.70
CA LEU A 60 0.25 -3.10 -11.98
C LEU A 60 -0.82 -2.28 -12.69
N GLY A 61 -2.06 -2.80 -12.76
CA GLY A 61 -3.18 -2.09 -13.37
C GLY A 61 -3.56 -0.77 -12.68
N LEU A 62 -3.07 -0.55 -11.46
CA LEU A 62 -3.38 0.64 -10.65
C LEU A 62 -2.24 1.65 -10.62
N THR A 63 -1.00 1.16 -10.63
CA THR A 63 0.19 1.98 -10.34
C THR A 63 1.19 2.02 -11.49
N GLY A 64 1.05 1.13 -12.48
CA GLY A 64 2.04 0.96 -13.54
C GLY A 64 3.33 0.24 -13.12
N PHE A 65 3.47 -0.14 -11.84
CA PHE A 65 4.64 -0.88 -11.37
C PHE A 65 4.52 -2.38 -11.63
N GLU A 66 5.56 -2.92 -12.25
CA GLU A 66 5.73 -4.34 -12.50
C GLU A 66 6.79 -4.89 -11.55
N PHE A 67 6.53 -6.03 -10.94
CA PHE A 67 7.44 -6.68 -10.01
C PHE A 67 7.99 -7.96 -10.64
N GLU A 68 9.29 -8.23 -10.48
CA GLU A 68 9.92 -9.43 -11.04
C GLU A 68 9.30 -10.74 -10.51
N ALA A 69 8.96 -10.76 -9.22
CA ALA A 69 8.46 -11.96 -8.54
C ALA A 69 7.37 -11.63 -7.52
N GLU A 70 6.42 -12.54 -7.37
CA GLU A 70 5.28 -12.38 -6.44
C GLU A 70 5.76 -12.15 -5.00
N ASP A 71 6.78 -12.89 -4.55
CA ASP A 71 7.33 -12.70 -3.22
C ASP A 71 8.00 -11.33 -3.05
N GLY A 72 8.57 -10.76 -4.11
CA GLY A 72 9.12 -9.39 -4.13
C GLY A 72 8.02 -8.34 -3.98
N PHE A 73 6.87 -8.55 -4.63
CA PHE A 73 5.69 -7.69 -4.47
C PHE A 73 5.21 -7.65 -3.02
N TYR A 74 5.05 -8.81 -2.37
CA TYR A 74 4.62 -8.84 -0.97
C TYR A 74 5.69 -8.33 0.01
N ALA A 75 6.98 -8.51 -0.31
CA ALA A 75 8.06 -7.90 0.46
C ALA A 75 8.00 -6.36 0.38
N TYR A 76 7.75 -5.81 -0.80
CA TYR A 76 7.55 -4.37 -0.97
C TYR A 76 6.32 -3.86 -0.19
N LEU A 77 5.18 -4.53 -0.27
CA LEU A 77 4.00 -4.15 0.53
C LEU A 77 4.28 -4.17 2.04
N GLU A 78 5.09 -5.12 2.51
CA GLU A 78 5.55 -5.17 3.89
C GLU A 78 6.41 -3.95 4.26
N GLU A 79 7.37 -3.56 3.41
CA GLU A 79 8.19 -2.34 3.63
C GLU A 79 7.29 -1.10 3.75
N VAL A 80 6.30 -0.95 2.87
CA VAL A 80 5.33 0.16 2.92
C VAL A 80 4.54 0.14 4.24
N TRP A 81 4.02 -1.01 4.66
CA TRP A 81 3.28 -1.10 5.92
C TRP A 81 4.15 -0.78 7.14
N GLN A 82 5.40 -1.24 7.16
CA GLN A 82 6.35 -0.94 8.24
C GLN A 82 6.65 0.56 8.30
N TYR A 83 6.89 1.18 7.15
CA TYR A 83 7.14 2.60 7.05
C TYR A 83 5.97 3.44 7.56
N LEU A 84 4.76 3.15 7.09
CA LEU A 84 3.56 3.93 7.43
C LEU A 84 3.11 3.78 8.88
N PHE A 85 3.29 2.60 9.49
CA PHE A 85 2.66 2.28 10.79
C PHE A 85 3.62 1.88 11.92
N ASN A 86 4.90 1.63 11.64
CA ASN A 86 5.83 1.04 12.63
C ASN A 86 7.24 1.65 12.63
N GLN A 87 7.40 2.86 12.07
CA GLN A 87 8.70 3.55 12.00
C GLN A 87 9.76 2.73 11.23
N GLY A 88 9.30 1.98 10.21
CA GLY A 88 10.18 1.28 9.27
C GLY A 88 11.00 2.25 8.41
N PRO A 89 12.01 1.76 7.69
CA PRO A 89 12.73 2.55 6.69
C PRO A 89 11.82 2.89 5.50
N GLU A 90 12.16 3.94 4.76
CA GLU A 90 11.49 4.28 3.50
C GLU A 90 11.54 3.07 2.54
N PRO A 91 10.40 2.67 1.94
CA PRO A 91 10.34 1.53 1.03
C PRO A 91 11.08 1.86 -0.26
N ASP A 92 11.76 0.86 -0.82
CA ASP A 92 12.53 1.03 -2.06
C ASP A 92 12.04 0.01 -3.07
N ILE A 93 11.24 0.50 -4.03
CA ILE A 93 10.62 -0.33 -5.05
C ILE A 93 11.65 -0.85 -6.07
N GLU A 94 12.75 -0.12 -6.29
CA GLU A 94 13.79 -0.50 -7.27
C GLU A 94 14.48 -1.82 -6.89
N LYS A 95 14.51 -2.19 -5.60
CA LYS A 95 14.98 -3.51 -5.14
C LYS A 95 14.23 -4.69 -5.77
N TYR A 96 12.99 -4.46 -6.17
CA TYR A 96 12.04 -5.49 -6.62
C TYR A 96 11.57 -5.27 -8.06
N TRP A 97 12.03 -4.18 -8.69
CA TRP A 97 11.68 -3.78 -10.03
C TRP A 97 12.63 -4.39 -11.08
N TYR A 98 12.24 -4.28 -12.35
CA TYR A 98 12.86 -4.84 -13.54
C TYR A 98 13.33 -3.72 -14.46
#